data_AF-A0A754CC36-F1
#
_entry.id   AF-A0A754CC36-F1
#
_cell.length_a   1.000
_cell.length_b   1.000
_cell.length_c   1.000
_cell.angle_alpha   90.00
_cell.angle_beta   90.00
_cell.angle_gamma   90.00
#
_symmetry.space_group_name_H-M   'P 1'
#
loop_
_entity.id
_entity.type
_entity.pdbx_description
1 polymer ?
#
loop_
_entity_poly.entity_id
_entity_poly.type
_entity_poly.pdbx_seq_one_letter_code
_entity_poly.pdbx_strand_id
1 'polypeptide(L)' 'MILYVNRIRKDATASLDLLTRAVVISLFTWRRAERDDRTPQPYGWWGDTWPAVQN' A
#
# COMPACT_ATOMS: atom_id res chain seq x y z
N MET A 1 17.07 1.13 -4.01
CA MET A 1 16.15 0.64 -2.95
C MET A 1 16.40 -0.84 -2.73
N ILE A 2 16.53 -1.29 -1.48
CA ILE A 2 16.74 -2.72 -1.16
C ILE A 2 15.42 -3.27 -0.61
N LEU A 3 14.88 -4.30 -1.26
CA LEU A 3 13.65 -4.98 -0.85
C LEU A 3 13.96 -6.44 -0.50
N TYR A 4 13.48 -6.91 0.65
CA TYR A 4 13.48 -8.32 1.02
C TYR A 4 12.05 -8.83 1.06
N VAL A 5 11.74 -9.84 0.25
CA VAL A 5 10.44 -10.53 0.24
C VAL A 5 10.72 -11.99 0.57
N ASN A 6 10.08 -12.50 1.63
CA ASN A 6 10.34 -13.85 2.14
C ASN A 6 11.83 -14.13 2.41
N ARG A 7 12.57 -13.13 2.95
CA ARG A 7 14.03 -13.17 3.18
C ARG A 7 14.91 -13.23 1.92
N ILE A 8 14.32 -13.17 0.73
CA ILE A 8 15.04 -13.11 -0.53
C ILE A 8 15.15 -11.65 -0.96
N ARG A 9 16.38 -11.22 -1.27
CA ARG A 9 16.62 -9.89 -1.84
C ARG A 9 16.01 -9.82 -3.24
N LYS A 10 15.18 -8.81 -3.49
CA LYS A 10 14.57 -8.52 -4.79
C LYS A 10 15.13 -7.20 -5.32
N ASP A 11 15.36 -7.16 -6.63
CA ASP A 11 15.64 -5.91 -7.32
C ASP A 11 14.31 -5.17 -7.59
N ALA A 12 14.27 -3.89 -7.25
CA ALA A 12 13.08 -3.06 -7.38
C ALA A 12 12.73 -2.74 -8.84
N THR A 13 13.69 -2.88 -9.77
CA THR A 13 13.52 -2.59 -11.20
C THR A 13 13.24 -3.82 -12.05
N ALA A 14 13.26 -5.02 -11.48
CA ALA A 14 12.91 -6.25 -12.19
C ALA A 14 11.39 -6.39 -12.37
N SER A 15 10.95 -7.22 -13.33
CA SER A 15 9.54 -7.62 -13.43
C SER A 15 9.11 -8.31 -12.13
N LEU A 16 8.13 -7.74 -11.43
CA LEU A 16 7.73 -8.22 -10.11
C LEU A 16 6.67 -9.32 -10.23
N ASP A 17 6.92 -10.46 -9.56
CA ASP A 17 5.87 -11.42 -9.26
C ASP A 17 4.75 -10.78 -8.40
N LEU A 18 3.57 -11.40 -8.36
CA LEU A 18 2.39 -10.83 -7.71
C LEU A 18 2.62 -10.47 -6.24
N LEU A 19 3.36 -11.31 -5.50
CA LEU A 19 3.65 -11.07 -4.09
C LEU A 19 4.59 -9.88 -3.92
N THR A 20 5.70 -9.86 -4.67
CA THR A 20 6.66 -8.76 -4.59
C THR A 20 6.02 -7.43 -5.01
N ARG A 21 5.16 -7.45 -6.03
CA ARG A 21 4.38 -6.27 -6.45
C ARG A 21 3.44 -5.81 -5.34
N ALA A 22 2.72 -6.72 -4.68
CA ALA A 22 1.84 -6.38 -3.58
C ALA A 22 2.61 -5.72 -2.42
N VAL A 23 3.78 -6.25 -2.05
CA VAL A 23 4.64 -5.65 -1.01
C VAL A 23 5.09 -4.24 -1.41
N VAL A 24 5.56 -4.04 -2.64
CA VAL A 24 5.96 -2.71 -3.13
C VAL A 24 4.79 -1.75 -3.09
N ILE A 25 3.62 -2.15 -3.58
CA ILE A 25 2.39 -1.35 -3.49
C ILE A 25 2.11 -1.02 -2.03
N SER A 26 2.07 -1.99 -1.11
CA SER A 26 1.82 -1.76 0.31
C SER A 26 2.84 -0.84 0.99
N LEU A 27 4.09 -0.75 0.51
CA LEU A 27 5.08 0.17 1.07
C LEU A 27 4.94 1.59 0.52
N PHE A 28 4.46 1.74 -0.72
CA PHE A 28 4.51 3.01 -1.46
C PHE A 28 3.15 3.60 -1.83
N THR A 29 2.04 2.89 -1.58
CA THR A 29 0.69 3.43 -1.79
C THR A 29 0.19 4.25 -0.61
N TRP A 30 0.69 3.99 0.58
CA TRP A 30 0.35 4.80 1.76
C TRP A 30 1.19 6.06 1.72
N ARG A 31 0.60 7.15 1.21
CA ARG A 31 1.13 8.48 1.45
C ARG A 31 1.09 8.72 2.97
N ARG A 32 2.13 9.31 3.57
CA ARG A 32 2.01 9.76 4.96
C ARG A 32 0.96 10.87 5.01
N ALA A 33 0.02 10.82 5.96
CA ALA A 33 -0.88 11.94 6.21
C ALA A 33 -0.06 13.23 6.46
N GLU A 34 -0.32 14.27 5.66
CA GLU A 34 0.24 15.61 5.87
C GLU A 34 -0.47 16.30 7.04
N ARG A 35 0.11 17.43 7.48
CA ARG A 35 -0.44 18.17 8.61
C ARG A 35 -1.87 18.68 8.36
N ASP A 36 -2.24 18.85 7.10
CA ASP A 36 -3.55 19.31 6.66
C ASP A 36 -4.50 18.16 6.29
N ASP A 37 -4.01 16.92 6.27
CA ASP A 37 -4.85 15.75 6.00
C ASP A 37 -5.75 15.50 7.21
N ARG A 38 -7.07 15.62 7.01
CA ARG A 38 -8.09 15.39 8.05
C ARG A 38 -8.28 13.89 8.30
N THR A 39 -7.36 13.29 9.04
CA THR A 39 -7.37 11.87 9.42
C THR A 39 -8.57 11.37 10.26
N PRO A 40 -9.30 12.19 11.06
CA PRO A 40 -10.42 11.69 11.85
C PRO A 40 -11.70 11.39 11.04
N GLN A 41 -11.82 11.93 9.83
CA GLN A 41 -13.00 11.73 9.00
C GLN A 41 -12.71 10.64 7.97
N PRO A 42 -13.54 9.58 7.92
CA PRO A 42 -13.35 8.55 6.92
C PRO A 42 -13.80 9.07 5.55
N TYR A 43 -12.88 9.16 4.60
CA TYR A 43 -13.15 9.60 3.22
C TYR A 43 -13.10 8.43 2.22
N GLY A 44 -12.75 7.22 2.68
CA GLY A 44 -12.66 6.02 1.84
C GLY A 44 -11.41 5.95 0.97
N TRP A 45 -10.52 6.94 1.06
CA TRP A 45 -9.26 6.99 0.32
C TRP A 45 -8.20 6.03 0.89
N TRP A 46 -8.39 5.54 2.12
CA TRP A 46 -7.41 4.77 2.88
C TRP A 46 -7.88 3.34 3.19
N GLY A 47 -8.98 2.87 2.56
CA GLY A 47 -9.62 1.61 2.93
C GLY A 47 -10.29 1.65 4.31
N ASP A 48 -10.51 2.85 4.83
CA ASP A 48 -11.19 3.20 6.07
C ASP A 48 -12.72 3.04 6.00
N THR A 49 -13.26 2.85 4.81
CA THR A 49 -14.69 2.57 4.57
C THR A 49 -14.87 1.22 3.90
N TRP A 50 -15.74 0.37 4.45
CA TRP A 50 -16.18 -0.85 3.80
C TRP A 50 -17.64 -0.68 3.31
N PRO A 51 -18.01 -1.17 2.12
CA PRO A 51 -19.38 -1.06 1.64
C PRO A 51 -20.30 -1.94 2.49
N ALA A 52 -21.29 -1.32 3.14
CA ALA A 52 -22.26 -2.05 3.96
C ALA A 52 -23.20 -2.96 3.15
N VAL A 53 -23.19 -2.83 1.82
CA VAL A 53 -24.00 -3.63 0.89
C VAL A 53 -23.08 -4.23 -0.17
N GLN A 54 -23.21 -5.53 -0.35
CA GLN A 54 -22.46 -6.29 -1.35
C GLN A 54 -23.17 -6.24 -2.70
N ASN A 55 -22.40 -6.12 -3.80
CA ASN A 55 -22.90 -6.20 -5.17
C ASN A 55 -23.42 -7.59 -5.52
#